data_AF-A0A522V4D6-F1
#
_entry.id   AF-A0A522V4D6-F1
#
_cell.length_a   1.000
_cell.length_b   1.000
_cell.length_c   1.000
_cell.angle_alpha   90.00
_cell.angle_beta   90.00
_cell.angle_gamma   90.00
#
_symmetry.space_group_name_H-M   'P 1'
#
loop_
_entity.id
_entity.type
_entity.pdbx_description
1 polymer ?
#
loop_
_entity_poly.entity_id
_entity_poly.type
_entity_poly.pdbx_seq_one_letter_code
_entity_poly.pdbx_strand_id
1 'polypeptide(L)'
;MRINFRFQISDFKLKLSDVSALLFFSCLLFPAVALASGGGEGNSLMEWVWRFVNFGLLVIILVKFLNKPLRDYFTQRKELIAKSIKESQEAKELAVKALAEVEERLKLKDKEVEEILEAAKASGERERQRLIAEGEKLKAKVLEQAKVNIEYELKRAKEIIKSEAAEAALKLAEDKIKNRLSKEDQEKLLQNSLKMLGKN
;
A
#
# COMPACT_ATOMS: atom_id res chain seq x y z
N MET A 1 12.28 -30.31 -22.64
CA MET A 1 11.73 -30.23 -24.01
C MET A 1 12.80 -29.57 -24.89
N ARG A 2 13.54 -30.38 -25.68
CA ARG A 2 14.53 -29.91 -26.66
C ARG A 2 13.79 -29.46 -27.91
N ILE A 3 14.10 -28.29 -28.46
CA ILE A 3 14.10 -28.07 -29.91
C ILE A 3 15.31 -27.20 -30.26
N ASN A 4 16.26 -27.84 -30.95
CA ASN A 4 17.43 -27.25 -31.56
C ASN A 4 17.02 -26.22 -32.62
N PHE A 5 17.61 -25.01 -32.59
CA PHE A 5 17.64 -24.13 -33.75
C PHE A 5 19.05 -24.14 -34.35
N ARG A 6 19.39 -25.26 -35.00
CA ARG A 6 20.43 -25.28 -36.04
C ARG A 6 19.80 -24.64 -37.27
N PHE A 7 19.96 -23.34 -37.45
CA PHE A 7 19.80 -22.73 -38.76
C PHE A 7 21.17 -22.46 -39.35
N GLN A 8 21.64 -23.50 -40.02
CA GLN A 8 22.81 -23.56 -40.86
C GLN A 8 22.54 -22.67 -42.09
N ILE A 9 23.08 -21.45 -42.08
CA ILE A 9 23.34 -20.65 -43.30
C ILE A 9 24.84 -20.39 -43.33
N SER A 10 25.58 -21.50 -43.28
CA SER A 10 26.88 -21.59 -43.93
C SER A 10 26.63 -21.53 -45.43
N ASP A 11 27.53 -20.84 -46.13
CA ASP A 11 27.60 -20.67 -47.58
C ASP A 11 26.98 -19.36 -48.10
N PHE A 12 27.86 -18.59 -48.75
CA PHE A 12 27.54 -17.45 -49.60
C PHE A 12 27.46 -16.05 -48.94
N LYS A 13 28.40 -15.74 -48.04
CA LYS A 13 28.84 -14.35 -47.87
C LYS A 13 29.95 -14.01 -48.85
N LEU A 14 29.60 -13.82 -50.12
CA LEU A 14 30.31 -12.84 -50.94
C LEU A 14 29.79 -11.48 -50.46
N LYS A 15 30.53 -10.80 -49.59
CA LYS A 15 30.12 -9.48 -49.11
C LYS A 15 30.01 -8.55 -50.32
N LEU A 16 29.13 -7.56 -50.23
CA LEU A 16 29.05 -6.45 -51.18
C LEU A 16 30.44 -5.80 -51.39
N SER A 17 31.29 -5.84 -50.35
CA SER A 17 32.71 -5.45 -50.40
C SER A 17 33.57 -6.34 -51.31
N ASP A 18 33.28 -7.64 -51.37
CA ASP A 18 34.07 -8.64 -52.09
C ASP A 18 33.72 -8.62 -53.58
N VAL A 19 32.44 -8.37 -53.90
CA VAL A 19 32.00 -8.13 -55.28
C VAL A 19 32.48 -6.76 -55.76
N SER A 20 32.43 -5.71 -54.91
CA SER A 20 33.04 -4.44 -55.26
C SER A 20 34.55 -4.56 -55.42
N ALA A 21 35.23 -5.37 -54.60
CA ALA A 21 36.65 -5.65 -54.73
C ALA A 21 36.97 -6.46 -56.00
N LEU A 22 36.15 -7.44 -56.38
CA LEU A 22 36.27 -8.16 -57.65
C LEU A 22 36.04 -7.25 -58.86
N LEU A 23 35.07 -6.33 -58.79
CA LEU A 23 34.84 -5.34 -59.83
C LEU A 23 35.98 -4.31 -59.90
N PHE A 24 36.50 -3.84 -58.76
CA PHE A 24 37.67 -2.95 -58.69
C PHE A 24 38.93 -3.66 -59.20
N PHE A 25 39.11 -4.93 -58.86
CA PHE A 25 40.23 -5.77 -59.27
C PHE A 25 40.18 -6.06 -60.77
N SER A 26 38.99 -6.35 -61.31
CA SER A 26 38.74 -6.40 -62.76
C SER A 26 39.09 -5.05 -63.40
N CYS A 27 38.58 -3.93 -62.86
CA CYS A 27 38.81 -2.59 -63.41
C CYS A 27 40.29 -2.15 -63.34
N LEU A 28 41.05 -2.63 -62.35
CA LEU A 28 42.51 -2.40 -62.21
C LEU A 28 43.35 -3.32 -63.10
N LEU A 29 42.88 -4.53 -63.39
CA LEU A 29 43.56 -5.47 -64.30
C LEU A 29 43.40 -5.07 -65.78
N PHE A 30 42.31 -4.42 -66.16
CA PHE A 30 42.08 -4.03 -67.56
C PHE A 30 43.15 -3.06 -68.14
N PRO A 31 43.56 -1.98 -67.43
CA PRO A 31 44.68 -1.14 -67.87
C PRO A 31 46.00 -1.90 -67.95
N ALA A 32 46.25 -2.83 -67.02
CA ALA A 32 47.49 -3.60 -66.98
C ALA A 32 47.59 -4.61 -68.13
N VAL A 33 46.48 -5.25 -68.51
CA VAL A 33 46.42 -6.15 -69.67
C VAL A 33 46.51 -5.37 -70.99
N ALA A 34 45.96 -4.15 -71.05
CA ALA A 34 46.12 -3.25 -72.20
C ALA A 34 47.55 -2.68 -72.33
N LEU A 35 48.29 -2.52 -71.23
CA LEU A 35 49.70 -2.07 -71.24
C LEU A 35 50.69 -3.20 -71.56
N ALA A 36 50.36 -4.46 -71.23
CA ALA A 36 51.24 -5.61 -71.43
C ALA A 36 51.16 -6.23 -72.84
N SER A 37 50.09 -5.98 -73.60
CA SER A 37 50.09 -6.23 -75.05
C SER A 37 50.67 -5.01 -75.76
N GLY A 38 51.95 -5.07 -76.14
CA GLY A 38 52.61 -3.99 -76.84
C GLY A 38 51.94 -3.64 -78.18
N GLY A 39 51.61 -2.35 -78.34
CA GLY A 39 51.13 -1.70 -79.57
C GLY A 39 49.67 -1.28 -79.45
N GLY A 40 49.26 -0.04 -79.65
CA GLY A 40 49.89 1.19 -80.10
C GLY A 40 48.79 2.27 -80.06
N GLU A 41 49.11 3.50 -80.43
CA GLU A 41 48.23 4.67 -80.35
C GLU A 41 46.81 4.46 -80.90
N GLY A 42 45.88 5.16 -80.26
CA GLY A 42 44.45 4.98 -80.41
C GLY A 42 43.85 5.20 -81.80
N ASN A 43 42.61 4.70 -81.91
CA ASN A 43 41.56 4.92 -82.92
C ASN A 43 41.03 3.65 -83.62
N SER A 44 41.23 2.45 -83.08
CA SER A 44 40.45 1.30 -83.56
C SER A 44 39.05 1.32 -82.93
N LEU A 45 38.00 1.46 -83.75
CA LEU A 45 36.60 1.33 -83.34
C LEU A 45 36.34 0.00 -82.58
N MET A 46 37.14 -1.03 -82.87
CA MET A 46 37.05 -2.35 -82.22
C MET A 46 37.42 -2.30 -80.73
N GLU A 47 38.37 -1.46 -80.31
CA GLU A 47 38.74 -1.33 -78.89
C GLU A 47 37.64 -0.64 -78.08
N TRP A 48 37.00 0.38 -78.66
CA TRP A 48 35.85 1.03 -78.06
C TRP A 48 34.68 0.05 -77.91
N VAL A 49 34.41 -0.77 -78.93
CA VAL A 49 33.39 -1.83 -78.87
C VAL A 49 33.70 -2.82 -77.74
N TRP A 50 34.95 -3.28 -77.60
CA TRP A 50 35.32 -4.19 -76.52
C TRP A 50 35.16 -3.58 -75.12
N ARG A 51 35.50 -2.29 -74.96
CA ARG A 51 35.28 -1.54 -73.71
C ARG A 51 33.79 -1.41 -73.39
N PHE A 52 32.94 -1.13 -74.37
CA PHE A 52 31.48 -1.04 -74.18
C PHE A 52 30.86 -2.40 -73.86
N VAL A 53 31.31 -3.49 -74.50
CA VAL A 53 30.85 -4.86 -74.20
C VAL A 53 31.22 -5.24 -72.76
N ASN A 54 32.45 -4.95 -72.34
CA ASN A 54 32.89 -5.22 -70.98
C ASN A 54 32.16 -4.35 -69.93
N PHE A 55 31.96 -3.06 -70.20
CA PHE A 55 31.15 -2.20 -69.36
C PHE A 55 29.70 -2.69 -69.27
N GLY A 56 29.12 -3.11 -70.39
CA GLY A 56 27.79 -3.72 -70.42
C GLY A 56 27.71 -4.98 -69.57
N LEU A 57 28.70 -5.87 -69.66
CA LEU A 57 28.80 -7.07 -68.84
C LEU A 57 28.88 -6.73 -67.34
N LEU A 58 29.67 -5.72 -66.98
CA LEU A 58 29.78 -5.22 -65.61
C LEU A 58 28.45 -4.66 -65.10
N VAL A 59 27.74 -3.85 -65.90
CA VAL A 59 26.42 -3.31 -65.56
C VAL A 59 25.40 -4.43 -65.38
N ILE A 60 25.40 -5.46 -66.22
CA ILE A 60 24.51 -6.61 -66.10
C ILE A 60 24.75 -7.37 -64.78
N ILE A 61 26.01 -7.62 -64.43
CA ILE A 61 26.39 -8.27 -63.16
C ILE A 61 25.98 -7.39 -61.98
N LEU A 62 26.25 -6.09 -62.06
CA LEU A 62 25.94 -5.12 -61.01
C LEU A 62 24.43 -5.06 -60.76
N VAL A 63 23.61 -4.88 -61.80
CA VAL A 63 22.15 -4.82 -61.67
C VAL A 63 21.59 -6.12 -61.11
N LYS A 64 22.09 -7.28 -61.57
CA LYS A 64 21.63 -8.59 -61.07
C LYS A 64 21.96 -8.81 -59.59
N PHE A 65 23.09 -8.31 -59.10
CA PHE A 65 23.52 -8.47 -57.70
C PHE A 65 23.07 -7.35 -56.76
N LEU A 66 22.96 -6.09 -57.20
CA LEU A 66 22.59 -4.95 -56.35
C LEU A 66 21.09 -4.81 -56.14
N ASN A 67 20.26 -5.29 -57.08
CA ASN A 67 18.80 -5.15 -56.96
C ASN A 67 18.22 -5.75 -55.67
N LYS A 68 18.80 -6.86 -55.20
CA LYS A 68 18.37 -7.54 -53.97
C LYS A 68 18.78 -6.77 -52.69
N PRO A 69 20.07 -6.50 -52.40
CA PRO A 69 20.48 -5.79 -51.19
C PRO A 69 19.99 -4.34 -51.10
N LEU A 70 19.88 -3.61 -52.23
CA LEU A 70 19.33 -2.25 -52.21
C LEU A 70 17.85 -2.24 -51.85
N ARG A 71 17.06 -3.15 -52.44
CA ARG A 71 15.63 -3.27 -52.12
C ARG A 71 15.41 -3.70 -50.67
N ASP A 72 16.21 -4.65 -50.20
CA ASP A 72 16.13 -5.14 -48.81
C ASP A 72 16.48 -4.02 -47.81
N TYR A 73 17.48 -3.18 -48.11
CA TYR A 73 17.86 -2.05 -47.25
C TYR A 73 16.74 -1.00 -47.14
N PHE A 74 16.15 -0.59 -48.27
CA PHE A 74 15.03 0.36 -48.25
C PHE A 74 13.78 -0.21 -47.60
N THR A 75 13.52 -1.52 -47.78
CA THR A 75 12.38 -2.20 -47.14
C THR A 75 12.57 -2.26 -45.63
N GLN A 76 13.75 -2.69 -45.16
CA GLN A 76 14.10 -2.70 -43.73
C GLN A 76 14.02 -1.31 -43.10
N ARG A 77 14.52 -0.27 -43.79
CA ARG A 77 14.40 1.12 -43.28
C ARG A 77 12.95 1.57 -43.14
N LYS A 78 12.10 1.28 -44.12
CA LYS A 78 10.66 1.58 -44.05
C LYS A 78 9.99 0.81 -42.92
N GLU A 79 10.29 -0.47 -42.78
CA GLU A 79 9.73 -1.32 -41.73
C GLU A 79 10.15 -0.86 -40.33
N LEU A 80 11.42 -0.50 -40.13
CA LEU A 80 11.90 0.06 -38.87
C LEU A 80 11.20 1.36 -38.49
N ILE A 81 11.03 2.28 -39.45
CA ILE A 81 10.31 3.55 -39.20
C ILE A 81 8.85 3.26 -38.87
N ALA A 82 8.17 2.45 -39.68
CA ALA A 82 6.78 2.07 -39.44
C ALA A 82 6.60 1.41 -38.07
N LYS A 83 7.53 0.51 -37.69
CA LYS A 83 7.54 -0.14 -36.39
C LYS A 83 7.74 0.87 -35.26
N SER A 84 8.70 1.78 -35.36
CA SER A 84 8.92 2.80 -34.33
C SER A 84 7.73 3.75 -34.14
N ILE A 85 7.03 4.11 -35.22
CA ILE A 85 5.82 4.93 -35.15
C ILE A 85 4.70 4.13 -34.48
N LYS A 86 4.51 2.86 -34.87
CA LYS A 86 3.51 1.98 -34.29
C LYS A 86 3.74 1.76 -32.80
N GLU A 87 4.97 1.44 -32.39
CA GLU A 87 5.37 1.28 -30.99
C GLU A 87 5.14 2.58 -30.21
N SER A 88 5.47 3.74 -30.78
CA SER A 88 5.22 5.03 -30.14
C SER A 88 3.72 5.33 -29.97
N GLN A 89 2.91 4.96 -30.96
CA GLN A 89 1.45 5.10 -30.90
C GLN A 89 0.86 4.17 -29.83
N GLU A 90 1.25 2.90 -29.84
CA GLU A 90 0.83 1.90 -28.84
C GLU A 90 1.24 2.32 -27.43
N ALA A 91 2.47 2.81 -27.25
CA ALA A 91 2.93 3.31 -25.95
C ALA A 91 2.12 4.52 -25.47
N LYS A 92 1.77 5.46 -26.36
CA LYS A 92 0.90 6.59 -26.03
C LYS A 92 -0.50 6.12 -25.64
N GLU A 93 -1.10 5.21 -26.39
CA GLU A 93 -2.42 4.66 -26.08
C GLU A 93 -2.43 3.91 -24.74
N LEU A 94 -1.41 3.12 -24.46
CA LEU A 94 -1.26 2.45 -23.17
C LEU A 94 -1.10 3.44 -22.02
N ALA A 95 -0.31 4.50 -22.22
CA ALA A 95 -0.15 5.56 -21.22
C ALA A 95 -1.47 6.29 -20.94
N VAL A 96 -2.23 6.65 -21.98
CA VAL A 96 -3.54 7.28 -21.83
C VAL A 96 -4.54 6.37 -21.12
N LYS A 97 -4.56 5.07 -21.47
CA LYS A 97 -5.42 4.09 -20.78
C LYS A 97 -5.04 3.94 -19.32
N ALA A 98 -3.74 3.85 -19.02
CA ALA A 98 -3.25 3.75 -17.65
C ALA A 98 -3.58 5.00 -16.82
N LEU A 99 -3.47 6.20 -17.41
CA LEU A 99 -3.87 7.44 -16.75
C LEU A 99 -5.37 7.47 -16.47
N ALA A 100 -6.20 7.09 -17.44
CA ALA A 100 -7.65 7.03 -17.26
C ALA A 100 -8.05 6.03 -16.15
N GLU A 101 -7.40 4.86 -16.10
CA GLU A 101 -7.62 3.87 -15.05
C GLU A 101 -7.17 4.38 -13.67
N VAL A 102 -6.03 5.07 -13.59
CA VAL A 102 -5.56 5.69 -12.33
C VAL A 102 -6.52 6.79 -11.87
N GLU A 103 -6.99 7.65 -12.77
CA GLU A 103 -7.97 8.69 -12.44
C GLU A 103 -9.29 8.10 -11.95
N GLU A 104 -9.77 7.02 -12.58
CA GLU A 104 -10.96 6.31 -12.13
C GLU A 104 -10.77 5.70 -10.75
N ARG A 105 -9.62 5.02 -10.52
CA ARG A 105 -9.26 4.47 -9.21
C ARG A 105 -9.15 5.56 -8.14
N LEU A 106 -8.57 6.71 -8.47
CA LEU A 106 -8.49 7.85 -7.54
C LEU A 106 -9.87 8.38 -7.18
N LYS A 107 -10.76 8.57 -8.16
CA LYS A 107 -12.15 8.99 -7.91
C LYS A 107 -12.91 8.01 -7.02
N LEU A 108 -12.69 6.70 -7.21
CA LEU A 108 -13.28 5.68 -6.35
C LEU A 108 -12.72 5.77 -4.92
N LYS A 109 -11.40 5.99 -4.78
CA LYS A 109 -10.75 6.16 -3.48
C LYS A 109 -11.21 7.43 -2.74
N ASP A 110 -11.41 8.54 -3.45
CA ASP A 110 -11.93 9.76 -2.84
C ASP A 110 -13.34 9.55 -2.26
N LYS A 111 -14.20 8.81 -2.98
CA LYS A 111 -15.52 8.41 -2.48
C LYS A 111 -15.44 7.48 -1.27
N GLU A 112 -14.57 6.47 -1.31
CA GLU A 112 -14.35 5.58 -0.15
C GLU A 112 -13.89 6.39 1.08
N VAL A 113 -13.00 7.38 0.90
CA VAL A 113 -12.53 8.25 1.98
C VAL A 113 -13.66 9.10 2.55
N GLU A 114 -14.52 9.66 1.69
CA GLU A 114 -15.70 10.42 2.11
C GLU A 114 -16.66 9.53 2.92
N GLU A 115 -16.97 8.33 2.44
CA GLU A 115 -17.80 7.36 3.15
C GLU A 115 -17.20 6.96 4.52
N ILE A 116 -15.88 6.74 4.58
CA ILE A 116 -15.18 6.45 5.84
C ILE A 116 -15.30 7.62 6.82
N LEU A 117 -15.13 8.86 6.33
CA LEU A 117 -15.26 10.06 7.16
C LEU A 117 -16.68 10.24 7.69
N GLU A 118 -17.70 10.02 6.86
CA GLU A 118 -19.10 10.08 7.28
C GLU A 118 -19.43 8.99 8.30
N ALA A 119 -19.02 7.75 8.05
CA ALA A 119 -19.20 6.63 8.96
C ALA A 119 -18.49 6.87 10.30
N ALA A 120 -17.26 7.40 10.28
CA ALA A 120 -16.50 7.74 11.48
C ALA A 120 -17.18 8.85 12.30
N LYS A 121 -17.71 9.89 11.64
CA LYS A 121 -18.47 10.96 12.31
C LYS A 121 -19.76 10.41 12.93
N ALA A 122 -20.52 9.61 12.19
CA ALA A 122 -21.75 9.00 12.69
C ALA A 122 -21.50 8.05 13.86
N SER A 123 -20.45 7.22 13.78
CA SER A 123 -20.02 6.34 14.86
C SER A 123 -19.55 7.13 16.08
N GLY A 124 -18.77 8.20 15.88
CA GLY A 124 -18.30 9.07 16.94
C GLY A 124 -19.43 9.76 17.68
N GLU A 125 -20.45 10.24 16.97
CA GLU A 125 -21.62 10.87 17.58
C GLU A 125 -22.46 9.85 18.37
N ARG A 126 -22.68 8.65 17.83
CA ARG A 126 -23.37 7.57 18.57
C ARG A 126 -22.62 7.16 19.83
N GLU A 127 -21.31 7.04 19.74
CA GLU A 127 -20.45 6.70 20.89
C GLU A 127 -20.49 7.81 21.94
N ARG A 128 -20.40 9.07 21.51
CA ARG A 128 -20.54 10.24 22.40
C ARG A 128 -21.87 10.20 23.14
N GLN A 129 -22.97 9.98 22.44
CA GLN A 129 -24.30 9.89 23.05
C GLN A 129 -24.40 8.73 24.04
N ARG A 130 -23.82 7.57 23.70
CA ARG A 130 -23.76 6.40 24.60
C ARG A 130 -22.99 6.73 25.88
N LEU A 131 -21.81 7.32 25.76
CA LEU A 131 -20.97 7.70 26.91
C LEU A 131 -21.66 8.73 27.80
N ILE A 132 -22.35 9.72 27.22
CA ILE A 132 -23.12 10.69 28.00
C ILE A 132 -24.26 9.98 28.75
N ALA A 133 -25.01 9.11 28.09
CA ALA A 133 -26.11 8.37 28.72
C ALA A 133 -25.63 7.42 29.83
N GLU A 134 -24.51 6.72 29.62
CA GLU A 134 -23.87 5.89 30.64
C GLU A 134 -23.35 6.73 31.80
N GLY A 135 -22.75 7.89 31.52
CA GLY A 135 -22.29 8.85 32.52
C GLY A 135 -23.41 9.35 33.42
N GLU A 136 -24.55 9.76 32.85
CA GLU A 136 -25.72 10.19 33.62
C GLU A 136 -26.31 9.05 34.45
N LYS A 137 -26.38 7.82 33.91
CA LYS A 137 -26.80 6.64 34.68
C LYS A 137 -25.87 6.35 35.85
N LEU A 138 -24.55 6.40 35.62
CA LEU A 138 -23.56 6.15 36.67
C LEU A 138 -23.64 7.23 37.75
N LYS A 139 -23.75 8.49 37.36
CA LYS A 139 -23.96 9.62 38.29
C LYS A 139 -25.21 9.42 39.14
N ALA A 140 -26.34 9.06 38.54
CA ALA A 140 -27.57 8.79 39.28
C ALA A 140 -27.37 7.64 40.28
N LYS A 141 -26.73 6.55 39.86
CA LYS A 141 -26.43 5.40 40.73
C LYS A 141 -25.50 5.75 41.89
N VAL A 142 -24.47 6.56 41.64
CA VAL A 142 -23.55 7.04 42.69
C VAL A 142 -24.28 7.92 43.69
N LEU A 143 -25.15 8.82 43.24
CA LEU A 143 -25.96 9.66 44.12
C LEU A 143 -26.94 8.85 44.96
N GLU A 144 -27.59 7.85 44.37
CA GLU A 144 -28.48 6.94 45.10
C GLU A 144 -27.71 6.15 46.17
N GLN A 145 -26.57 5.56 45.81
CA GLN A 145 -25.73 4.84 46.77
C GLN A 145 -25.22 5.76 47.89
N ALA A 146 -24.82 6.99 47.56
CA ALA A 146 -24.40 7.97 48.55
C ALA A 146 -25.53 8.30 49.54
N LYS A 147 -26.77 8.48 49.05
CA LYS A 147 -27.94 8.72 49.93
C LYS A 147 -28.19 7.53 50.86
N VAL A 148 -28.18 6.31 50.33
CA VAL A 148 -28.36 5.09 51.13
C VAL A 148 -27.28 4.97 52.21
N ASN A 149 -26.02 5.23 51.85
CA ASN A 149 -24.91 5.20 52.79
C ASN A 149 -25.05 6.29 53.87
N ILE A 150 -25.45 7.51 53.50
CA ILE A 150 -25.69 8.59 54.45
C ILE A 150 -26.81 8.21 55.43
N GLU A 151 -27.92 7.65 54.94
CA GLU A 151 -29.01 7.20 55.81
C GLU A 151 -28.58 6.09 56.77
N TYR A 152 -27.77 5.15 56.28
CA TYR A 152 -27.20 4.08 57.11
C TYR A 152 -26.27 4.63 58.20
N GLU A 153 -25.34 5.50 57.83
CA GLU A 153 -24.42 6.14 58.79
C GLU A 153 -25.15 7.03 59.80
N LEU A 154 -26.20 7.75 59.37
CA LEU A 154 -27.05 8.52 60.29
C LEU A 154 -27.79 7.64 61.29
N LYS A 155 -28.32 6.48 60.86
CA LYS A 155 -28.96 5.52 61.77
C LYS A 155 -27.95 4.98 62.77
N ARG A 156 -26.78 4.57 62.30
CA ARG A 156 -25.68 4.06 63.14
C ARG A 156 -25.21 5.11 64.15
N ALA A 157 -25.00 6.35 63.72
CA ALA A 157 -24.62 7.46 64.61
C ALA A 157 -25.68 7.71 65.68
N LYS A 158 -26.97 7.66 65.33
CA LYS A 158 -28.06 7.78 66.32
C LYS A 158 -28.07 6.65 67.34
N GLU A 159 -27.79 5.42 66.92
CA GLU A 159 -27.70 4.27 67.83
C GLU A 159 -26.51 4.40 68.79
N ILE A 160 -25.34 4.81 68.28
CA ILE A 160 -24.15 5.07 69.10
C ILE A 160 -24.45 6.15 70.15
N ILE A 161 -25.01 7.29 69.75
CA ILE A 161 -25.36 8.38 70.68
C ILE A 161 -26.36 7.91 71.74
N LYS A 162 -27.37 7.10 71.37
CA LYS A 162 -28.32 6.54 72.34
C LYS A 162 -27.64 5.61 73.34
N SER A 163 -26.73 4.76 72.88
CA SER A 163 -25.96 3.86 73.74
C SER A 163 -25.07 4.63 74.70
N GLU A 164 -24.34 5.63 74.22
CA GLU A 164 -23.49 6.50 75.05
C GLU A 164 -24.30 7.29 76.08
N ALA A 165 -25.47 7.81 75.68
CA ALA A 165 -26.38 8.51 76.59
C ALA A 165 -26.94 7.57 77.68
N ALA A 166 -27.29 6.34 77.33
CA ALA A 166 -27.74 5.34 78.29
C ALA A 166 -26.62 4.96 79.27
N GLU A 167 -25.39 4.76 78.78
CA GLU A 167 -24.23 4.46 79.62
C GLU A 167 -23.91 5.62 80.57
N ALA A 168 -23.96 6.87 80.08
CA ALA A 168 -23.74 8.06 80.91
C ALA A 168 -24.83 8.21 81.98
N ALA A 169 -26.10 7.95 81.64
CA ALA A 169 -27.21 7.98 82.59
C ALA A 169 -27.07 6.89 83.67
N LEU A 170 -26.66 5.68 83.28
CA LEU A 170 -26.39 4.58 84.22
C LEU A 170 -25.24 4.93 85.16
N LYS A 171 -24.12 5.47 84.65
CA LYS A 171 -22.99 5.94 85.49
C LYS A 171 -23.43 7.02 86.48
N LEU A 172 -24.19 8.01 86.03
CA LEU A 172 -24.71 9.06 86.91
C LEU A 172 -25.66 8.51 87.99
N ALA A 173 -26.53 7.56 87.62
CA ALA A 173 -27.41 6.89 88.56
C ALA A 173 -26.62 6.06 89.59
N GLU A 174 -25.62 5.31 89.15
CA GLU A 174 -24.71 4.54 90.01
C GLU A 174 -23.98 5.44 91.01
N ASP A 175 -23.39 6.54 90.54
CA ASP A 175 -22.71 7.53 91.38
C ASP A 175 -23.68 8.18 92.38
N LYS A 176 -24.91 8.50 91.95
CA LYS A 176 -25.92 9.10 92.83
C LYS A 176 -26.41 8.12 93.89
N ILE A 177 -26.57 6.83 93.54
CA ILE A 177 -26.93 5.76 94.49
C ILE A 177 -25.80 5.56 95.49
N LYS A 178 -24.55 5.42 95.04
CA LYS A 178 -23.37 5.27 95.91
C LYS A 178 -23.25 6.43 96.91
N ASN A 179 -23.49 7.67 96.47
CA ASN A 179 -23.36 8.86 97.30
C ASN A 179 -24.53 9.12 98.27
N ARG A 180 -25.70 8.49 98.07
CA ARG A 180 -26.90 8.71 98.91
C ARG A 180 -27.39 7.50 99.71
N LEU A 181 -26.70 6.36 99.63
CA LEU A 181 -27.13 5.14 100.33
C LEU A 181 -26.95 5.28 101.85
N SER A 182 -28.08 5.42 102.56
CA SER A 182 -28.16 5.38 104.02
C SER A 182 -28.23 3.93 104.54
N LYS A 183 -27.85 3.68 105.80
CA LYS A 183 -28.03 2.36 106.46
C LYS A 183 -29.50 1.91 106.46
N GLU A 184 -30.45 2.85 106.57
CA GLU A 184 -31.90 2.55 106.55
C GLU A 184 -32.39 2.09 105.17
N ASP A 185 -31.79 2.60 104.08
CA ASP A 185 -32.16 2.19 102.72
C ASP A 185 -31.63 0.78 102.41
N GLN A 186 -30.45 0.43 102.93
CA GLN A 186 -29.90 -0.93 102.84
C GLN A 186 -30.80 -1.96 103.54
N GLU A 187 -31.33 -1.63 104.71
CA GLU A 187 -32.20 -2.51 105.49
C GLU A 187 -33.57 -2.74 104.80
N LYS A 188 -34.15 -1.68 104.22
CA LYS A 188 -35.38 -1.77 103.40
C LYS A 188 -35.17 -2.61 102.13
N LEU A 189 -34.04 -2.49 101.46
CA LEU A 189 -33.70 -3.30 100.28
C LEU A 189 -33.57 -4.78 100.65
N LEU A 190 -32.98 -5.09 101.81
CA LEU A 190 -32.87 -6.45 102.32
C LEU A 190 -34.25 -7.05 102.62
N GLN A 191 -35.11 -6.32 103.32
CA GLN A 191 -36.47 -6.77 103.63
C GLN A 191 -37.30 -7.00 102.36
N ASN A 192 -37.22 -6.11 101.37
CA ASN A 192 -37.93 -6.29 100.09
C ASN A 192 -37.40 -7.47 99.28
N SER A 193 -36.09 -7.71 99.27
CA SER A 193 -35.49 -8.87 98.59
C SER A 193 -35.94 -10.18 99.23
N LEU A 194 -35.99 -10.25 100.56
CA LEU A 194 -36.53 -11.39 101.30
C LEU A 194 -38.02 -11.61 101.02
N LYS A 195 -38.79 -10.53 100.87
CA LYS A 195 -40.23 -10.60 100.56
C LYS A 195 -40.51 -11.08 99.13
N MET A 196 -39.66 -10.74 98.17
CA MET A 196 -39.78 -11.20 96.77
C MET A 196 -39.35 -12.65 96.61
N LEU A 197 -38.35 -13.10 97.39
CA LEU A 197 -37.94 -14.51 97.45
C LEU A 197 -38.95 -15.40 98.18
N GLY A 198 -39.71 -14.85 99.13
CA GLY A 198 -40.78 -15.57 99.83
C GLY A 198 -42.13 -15.58 99.10
N LYS A 199 -42.23 -14.99 97.90
CA LYS A 199 -43.48 -14.87 97.11
C LYS A 199 -43.46 -15.71 95.82
N ASN A 200 -42.46 -16.59 95.66
CA ASN A 200 -42.45 -17.65 94.64
C ASN A 200 -42.40 -19.01 95.33
#